data_AF-A0A1R3GFY1-F1
#
_entry.id   AF-A0A1R3GFY1-F1
#
_cell.length_a   1.000
_cell.length_b   1.000
_cell.length_c   1.000
_cell.angle_alpha   90.00
_cell.angle_beta   90.00
_cell.angle_gamma   90.00
#
_symmetry.space_group_name_H-M   'P 1'
#
loop_
_entity.id
_entity.type
_entity.pdbx_description
1 polymer ?
#
loop_
_entity_poly.entity_id
_entity_poly.type
_entity_poly.pdbx_seq_one_letter_code
_entity_poly.pdbx_strand_id
1 'polypeptide(L)'
;MSTRAFSLKRKQHRSITDLPAKILAEILIKAAGNFPEDYANARQTCKAMRDTSNTFPIFKKVDLGNFMPTPWFQHDVIFLRKCVEVRNPEALFRMGLQCFVRVGDKNNGLKYLRMAVEVLILATAQ
;
A
#
# COMPACT_ATOMS: atom_id res chain seq x y z
N MET A 1 -30.85 54.95 0.99
CA MET A 1 -30.35 53.79 0.21
C MET A 1 -29.78 52.77 1.19
N SER A 2 -30.46 51.63 1.39
CA SER A 2 -30.04 50.58 2.34
C SER A 2 -29.33 49.47 1.56
N THR A 3 -28.03 49.31 1.76
CA THR A 3 -27.23 48.24 1.17
C THR A 3 -27.45 46.95 1.97
N ARG A 4 -28.21 46.02 1.42
CA ARG A 4 -28.28 44.64 1.92
C ARG A 4 -26.92 43.98 1.71
N ALA A 5 -26.19 43.75 2.79
CA ALA A 5 -25.03 42.88 2.80
C ALA A 5 -25.51 41.44 2.55
N PHE A 6 -25.25 40.92 1.35
CA PHE A 6 -25.43 39.50 1.06
C PHE A 6 -24.36 38.72 1.83
N SER A 7 -24.73 38.18 2.99
CA SER A 7 -23.92 37.20 3.71
C SER A 7 -23.88 35.90 2.90
N LEU A 8 -22.85 35.73 2.08
CA LEU A 8 -22.55 34.47 1.41
C LEU A 8 -22.25 33.42 2.49
N LYS A 9 -23.20 32.52 2.76
CA LYS A 9 -22.94 31.32 3.58
C LYS A 9 -21.76 30.57 2.95
N ARG A 10 -20.62 30.50 3.64
CA ARG A 10 -19.47 29.67 3.20
C ARG A 10 -19.98 28.24 3.00
N LYS A 11 -19.91 27.73 1.77
CA LYS A 11 -20.07 26.29 1.52
C LYS A 11 -18.98 25.59 2.33
N GLN A 12 -19.39 24.71 3.24
CA GLN A 12 -18.47 23.90 4.02
C GLN A 12 -17.74 22.96 3.05
N HIS A 13 -16.49 23.30 2.72
CA HIS A 13 -15.64 22.48 1.87
C HIS A 13 -15.10 21.33 2.71
N ARG A 14 -15.58 20.12 2.47
CA ARG A 14 -15.06 18.91 3.13
C ARG A 14 -13.70 18.60 2.52
N SER A 15 -12.67 18.58 3.34
CA SER A 15 -11.32 18.20 2.92
C SER A 15 -11.10 16.70 3.18
N ILE A 16 -10.29 16.06 2.34
CA ILE A 16 -9.82 14.69 2.63
C ILE A 16 -9.09 14.64 3.98
N THR A 17 -8.46 15.74 4.40
CA THR A 17 -7.75 15.84 5.68
C THR A 17 -8.67 15.82 6.90
N ASP A 18 -9.98 15.99 6.71
CA ASP A 18 -10.96 15.93 7.80
C ASP A 18 -11.34 14.48 8.16
N LEU A 19 -10.90 13.50 7.35
CA LEU A 19 -11.15 12.08 7.61
C LEU A 19 -10.25 11.56 8.75
N PRO A 20 -10.73 10.58 9.53
CA PRO A 20 -9.89 9.89 10.51
C PRO A 20 -8.67 9.24 9.85
N ALA A 21 -7.52 9.25 10.53
CA ALA A 21 -6.27 8.72 10.01
C ALA A 21 -6.37 7.24 9.57
N LYS A 22 -7.21 6.44 10.23
CA LYS A 22 -7.50 5.06 9.84
C LYS A 22 -8.13 4.98 8.43
N ILE A 23 -9.06 5.87 8.11
CA ILE A 23 -9.70 5.93 6.78
C ILE A 23 -8.70 6.40 5.73
N LEU A 24 -7.85 7.38 6.07
CA LEU A 24 -6.75 7.80 5.20
C LEU A 24 -5.77 6.64 4.92
N ALA A 25 -5.51 5.80 5.92
CA ALA A 25 -4.65 4.63 5.76
C ALA A 25 -5.28 3.60 4.82
N GLU A 26 -6.60 3.35 4.93
CA GLU A 26 -7.32 2.46 4.02
C GLU A 26 -7.31 2.98 2.57
N ILE A 27 -7.44 4.29 2.37
CA ILE A 27 -7.27 4.92 1.05
C ILE A 27 -5.86 4.70 0.51
N LEU A 28 -4.82 4.90 1.33
CA LEU A 28 -3.43 4.67 0.93
C LEU A 28 -3.14 3.20 0.60
N ILE A 29 -3.70 2.26 1.37
CA ILE A 29 -3.60 0.82 1.11
C ILE A 29 -4.25 0.49 -0.24
N LYS A 30 -5.44 1.05 -0.50
CA LYS A 30 -6.15 0.81 -1.76
C LYS A 30 -5.43 1.43 -2.95
N ALA A 31 -4.91 2.65 -2.79
CA ALA A 31 -4.10 3.31 -3.81
C ALA A 31 -2.86 2.47 -4.16
N ALA A 32 -2.12 2.02 -3.15
CA ALA A 32 -0.95 1.16 -3.33
C ALA A 32 -1.27 -0.19 -4.01
N GLY A 33 -2.47 -0.73 -3.77
CA GLY A 33 -2.95 -1.96 -4.41
C GLY A 33 -3.47 -1.79 -5.83
N ASN A 34 -3.73 -0.55 -6.27
CA ASN A 34 -4.00 -0.26 -7.67
C ASN A 34 -2.68 -0.12 -8.42
N PHE A 35 -1.87 0.88 -8.03
CA PHE A 35 -0.54 1.11 -8.59
C PHE A 35 0.41 1.77 -7.55
N PRO A 36 1.71 1.45 -7.56
CA PRO A 36 2.70 2.05 -6.66
C PRO A 36 2.75 3.59 -6.79
N GLU A 37 2.54 4.09 -8.00
CA GLU A 37 2.49 5.50 -8.35
C GLU A 37 1.32 6.23 -7.68
N ASP A 38 0.15 5.61 -7.61
CA ASP A 38 -1.04 6.20 -6.97
C ASP A 38 -0.76 6.45 -5.48
N TYR A 39 -0.13 5.49 -4.80
CA TYR A 39 0.32 5.67 -3.42
C TYR A 39 1.39 6.76 -3.30
N ALA A 40 2.39 6.76 -4.19
CA ALA A 40 3.48 7.74 -4.16
C ALA A 40 2.94 9.16 -4.35
N ASN A 41 2.00 9.34 -5.29
CA ASN A 41 1.33 10.60 -5.57
C ASN A 41 0.47 11.02 -4.37
N ALA A 42 -0.40 10.15 -3.88
CA ALA A 42 -1.25 10.42 -2.72
C ALA A 42 -0.43 10.85 -1.48
N ARG A 43 0.68 10.17 -1.21
CA ARG A 43 1.61 10.52 -0.12
C ARG A 43 2.24 11.90 -0.28
N GLN A 44 2.48 12.35 -1.50
CA GLN A 44 3.10 13.65 -1.77
C GLN A 44 2.12 14.82 -1.70
N THR A 45 0.82 14.57 -1.89
CA THR A 45 -0.20 15.64 -1.94
C THR A 45 -0.31 16.48 -0.67
N CYS A 46 -0.30 15.86 0.51
CA CYS A 46 -0.53 16.59 1.76
C CYS A 46 0.12 15.93 2.98
N LYS A 47 0.29 16.75 4.03
CA LYS A 47 0.89 16.31 5.31
C LYS A 47 0.10 15.17 5.95
N ALA A 48 -1.22 15.22 5.95
CA ALA A 48 -2.06 14.18 6.56
C ALA A 48 -1.82 12.80 5.91
N MET A 49 -1.74 12.73 4.58
CA MET A 49 -1.44 11.49 3.87
C MET A 49 -0.02 11.01 4.15
N ARG A 50 0.95 11.92 4.16
CA ARG A 50 2.35 11.58 4.51
C ARG A 50 2.47 11.02 5.93
N ASP A 51 1.92 11.70 6.92
CA ASP A 51 1.99 11.31 8.33
C ASP A 51 1.26 9.99 8.56
N THR A 52 0.09 9.81 7.92
CA THR A 52 -0.66 8.55 7.92
C THR A 52 0.19 7.42 7.33
N SER A 53 0.84 7.65 6.18
CA SER A 53 1.68 6.63 5.52
C SER A 53 2.87 6.18 6.36
N ASN A 54 3.40 7.07 7.21
CA ASN A 54 4.51 6.75 8.10
C ASN A 54 4.04 6.01 9.37
N THR A 55 2.77 6.20 9.77
CA THR A 55 2.21 5.67 11.02
C THR A 55 1.59 4.29 10.83
N PHE A 56 0.91 4.06 9.70
CA PHE A 56 0.16 2.83 9.46
C PHE A 56 0.99 1.84 8.62
N PRO A 57 0.81 0.52 8.81
CA PRO A 57 1.55 -0.51 8.09
C PRO A 57 0.99 -0.71 6.67
N ILE A 58 1.12 0.30 5.81
CA ILE A 58 0.48 0.34 4.48
C ILE A 58 0.89 -0.88 3.65
N PHE A 59 2.18 -1.05 3.37
CA PHE A 59 2.72 -2.13 2.53
C PHE A 59 2.41 -3.55 3.05
N LYS A 60 2.18 -3.71 4.37
CA LYS A 60 1.84 -5.00 4.97
C LYS A 60 0.43 -5.45 4.58
N LYS A 61 -0.46 -4.48 4.31
CA LYS A 61 -1.89 -4.70 4.04
C LYS A 61 -2.27 -4.49 2.57
N VAL A 62 -1.32 -4.14 1.71
CA VAL A 62 -1.57 -3.99 0.27
C VAL A 62 -1.99 -5.33 -0.32
N ASP A 63 -3.12 -5.29 -1.03
CA ASP A 63 -3.57 -6.36 -1.93
C ASP A 63 -2.77 -6.24 -3.24
N LEU A 64 -2.03 -7.29 -3.58
CA LEU A 64 -1.24 -7.32 -4.81
C LEU A 64 -1.99 -8.01 -5.96
N GLY A 65 -3.25 -8.41 -5.78
CA GLY A 65 -4.04 -9.15 -6.76
C GLY A 65 -4.15 -8.49 -8.14
N ASN A 66 -4.09 -7.15 -8.20
CA ASN A 66 -4.12 -6.39 -9.45
C ASN A 66 -2.79 -6.40 -10.22
N PHE A 67 -1.69 -6.80 -9.58
CA PHE A 67 -0.37 -6.87 -10.19
C PHE A 67 -0.15 -8.22 -10.85
N MET A 68 0.65 -8.26 -11.91
CA MET A 68 1.14 -9.53 -12.46
C MET A 68 1.88 -10.33 -11.36
N PRO A 69 1.62 -11.64 -11.22
CA PRO A 69 2.27 -12.46 -10.18
C PRO A 69 3.80 -12.43 -10.24
N THR A 70 4.34 -12.36 -11.45
CA THR A 70 5.78 -12.24 -11.70
C THR A 70 6.13 -10.77 -11.98
N PRO A 71 6.98 -10.11 -11.17
CA PRO A 71 7.37 -8.72 -11.39
C PRO A 71 8.32 -8.62 -12.58
N TRP A 72 7.80 -8.22 -13.75
CA TRP A 72 8.59 -8.15 -14.99
C TRP A 72 9.54 -6.96 -15.00
N PHE A 73 9.09 -5.84 -14.44
CA PHE A 73 9.81 -4.57 -14.47
C PHE A 73 10.53 -4.27 -13.15
N GLN A 74 11.57 -3.43 -13.22
CA GLN A 74 12.37 -3.08 -12.04
C GLN A 74 11.55 -2.34 -10.96
N HIS A 75 10.61 -1.48 -11.36
CA HIS A 75 9.76 -0.77 -10.42
C HIS A 75 8.85 -1.72 -9.63
N ASP A 76 8.31 -2.77 -10.27
CA ASP A 76 7.54 -3.82 -9.60
C ASP A 76 8.39 -4.53 -8.54
N VAL A 77 9.64 -4.87 -8.88
CA VAL A 77 10.58 -5.54 -7.96
C VAL A 77 10.87 -4.66 -6.74
N ILE A 78 11.07 -3.35 -6.95
CA ILE A 78 11.34 -2.39 -5.86
C ILE A 78 10.11 -2.27 -4.95
N PHE A 79 8.92 -2.14 -5.52
CA PHE A 79 7.69 -2.08 -4.74
C PHE A 79 7.44 -3.37 -3.96
N LEU A 80 7.58 -4.53 -4.63
CA LEU A 80 7.43 -5.84 -4.01
C LEU A 80 8.40 -6.03 -2.84
N ARG A 81 9.64 -5.54 -2.96
CA ARG A 81 10.65 -5.62 -1.89
C ARG A 81 10.19 -4.86 -0.63
N LYS A 82 9.61 -3.68 -0.77
CA LYS A 82 9.04 -2.93 0.37
C LYS A 82 7.94 -3.73 1.08
N CYS A 83 7.11 -4.44 0.32
CA CYS A 83 6.08 -5.32 0.88
C CYS A 83 6.68 -6.56 1.56
N VAL A 84 7.77 -7.13 1.01
CA VAL A 84 8.51 -8.24 1.63
C VAL A 84 9.14 -7.85 2.96
N GLU A 85 9.75 -6.66 3.06
CA GLU A 85 10.38 -6.14 4.28
C GLU A 85 9.42 -6.10 5.47
N VAL A 86 8.14 -5.78 5.21
CA VAL A 86 7.08 -5.76 6.22
C VAL A 86 6.31 -7.08 6.34
N ARG A 87 6.84 -8.15 5.74
CA ARG A 87 6.29 -9.51 5.75
C ARG A 87 4.86 -9.61 5.22
N ASN A 88 4.54 -8.91 4.13
CA ASN A 88 3.30 -9.16 3.40
C ASN A 88 3.35 -10.60 2.82
N PRO A 89 2.38 -11.48 3.13
CA PRO A 89 2.42 -12.89 2.73
C PRO A 89 2.36 -13.07 1.21
N GLU A 90 1.55 -12.27 0.52
CA GLU A 90 1.45 -12.32 -0.94
C GLU A 90 2.74 -11.84 -1.60
N ALA A 91 3.39 -10.81 -1.03
CA ALA A 91 4.66 -10.33 -1.52
C ALA A 91 5.78 -11.37 -1.36
N LEU A 92 5.82 -12.05 -0.21
CA LEU A 92 6.75 -13.15 0.06
C LEU A 92 6.55 -14.29 -0.95
N PHE A 93 5.30 -14.67 -1.22
CA PHE A 93 4.98 -15.69 -2.22
C PHE A 93 5.49 -15.30 -3.62
N ARG A 94 5.14 -14.10 -4.09
CA ARG A 94 5.56 -13.59 -5.41
C ARG A 94 7.08 -13.46 -5.55
N MET A 95 7.77 -12.99 -4.50
CA MET A 95 9.24 -12.93 -4.47
C MET A 95 9.87 -14.33 -4.49
N GLY A 96 9.26 -15.29 -3.78
CA GLY A 96 9.64 -16.69 -3.83
C GLY A 96 9.55 -17.28 -5.23
N LEU A 97 8.44 -17.04 -5.94
CA LEU A 97 8.28 -17.44 -7.34
C LEU A 97 9.31 -16.78 -8.26
N GLN A 98 9.55 -15.47 -8.11
CA GLN A 98 10.55 -14.74 -8.90
C GLN A 98 11.94 -15.35 -8.72
N CYS A 99 12.38 -15.62 -7.48
CA CYS A 99 13.66 -16.23 -7.20
C CYS A 99 13.75 -17.67 -7.73
N PHE A 100 12.73 -18.48 -7.46
CA PHE A 100 12.75 -19.91 -7.78
C PHE A 100 12.64 -20.18 -9.29
N VAL A 101 11.71 -19.49 -9.96
CA VAL A 101 11.35 -19.77 -11.36
C VAL A 101 12.17 -18.92 -12.33
N ARG A 102 12.29 -17.61 -12.09
CA ARG A 102 12.90 -16.69 -13.07
C ARG A 102 14.40 -16.51 -12.88
N VAL A 103 14.85 -16.28 -11.64
CA VAL A 103 16.28 -16.07 -11.35
C VAL A 103 17.04 -17.40 -11.28
N GLY A 104 16.36 -18.48 -10.89
CA GLY A 104 16.96 -19.80 -10.69
C GLY A 104 17.65 -19.95 -9.31
N ASP A 105 17.49 -18.97 -8.42
CA ASP A 105 17.96 -19.05 -7.04
C ASP A 105 16.92 -19.82 -6.19
N LYS A 106 17.02 -21.14 -6.28
CA LYS A 106 16.10 -22.06 -5.60
C LYS A 106 16.13 -21.91 -4.09
N ASN A 107 17.30 -21.62 -3.50
CA ASN A 107 17.45 -21.53 -2.05
C ASN A 107 16.69 -20.31 -1.49
N ASN A 108 16.90 -19.14 -2.09
CA ASN A 108 16.14 -17.94 -1.68
C ASN A 108 14.66 -18.06 -2.06
N GLY A 109 14.35 -18.67 -3.21
CA GLY A 109 12.97 -18.97 -3.59
C GLY A 109 12.22 -19.77 -2.53
N LEU A 110 12.76 -20.92 -2.12
CA LEU A 110 12.17 -21.77 -1.09
C LEU A 110 12.10 -21.08 0.27
N LYS A 111 13.11 -20.26 0.62
CA LYS A 111 13.11 -19.47 1.86
C LYS A 111 11.92 -18.51 1.90
N TYR A 112 11.69 -17.72 0.85
CA TYR A 112 10.55 -16.79 0.80
C TYR A 112 9.21 -17.51 0.79
N LEU A 113 9.09 -18.61 0.04
CA LEU A 113 7.86 -19.42 0.02
C LEU A 113 7.53 -19.98 1.41
N ARG A 114 8.52 -20.46 2.16
CA ARG A 114 8.33 -20.92 3.54
C ARG A 114 7.89 -19.79 4.46
N MET A 115 8.54 -18.62 4.38
CA MET A 115 8.16 -17.44 5.16
C MET A 115 6.72 -17.00 4.89
N ALA A 116 6.24 -17.11 3.64
CA ALA A 116 4.85 -16.79 3.29
C ALA A 116 3.87 -17.70 4.05
N VAL A 117 4.13 -19.01 4.07
CA VAL A 117 3.32 -19.99 4.80
C VAL A 117 3.34 -19.71 6.31
N GLU A 118 4.51 -19.45 6.89
CA GLU A 118 4.63 -19.12 8.32
C GLU A 118 3.78 -17.89 8.69
N VAL A 119 3.81 -16.84 7.88
CA VAL A 119 3.00 -15.63 8.12
C VAL A 119 1.51 -15.93 8.04
N LEU A 120 1.07 -16.74 7.07
CA LEU A 120 -0.33 -17.12 6.91
C LEU A 120 -0.84 -17.95 8.09
N ILE A 121 -0.06 -18.95 8.54
CA ILE A 121 -0.42 -19.78 9.70
C ILE A 121 -0.58 -18.93 10.95
N LEU A 122 0.36 -18.01 11.20
CA LEU A 122 0.29 -17.09 12.34
C LEU A 122 -0.93 -16.16 12.27
N ALA A 123 -1.34 -15.74 11.07
CA ALA A 123 -2.52 -14.90 10.88
C ALA A 123 -3.84 -15.67 11.09
N THR A 124 -3.88 -16.98 10.81
CA THR A 124 -5.06 -17.83 11.02
C THR A 124 -5.24 -18.34 12.45
N ALA A 125 -4.23 -18.18 13.31
CA ALA A 125 -4.26 -18.60 14.72
C ALA A 125 -4.76 -17.50 15.69
N GLN A 126 -5.14 -16.33 15.16
CA GLN A 126 -5.64 -15.16 15.91
C GLN A 126 -7.08 -14.85 15.50
#